data_AF-A0A7S0XMI8-F1
#
_entry.id   AF-A0A7S0XMI8-F1
#
_cell.length_a   1.000
_cell.length_b   1.000
_cell.length_c   1.000
_cell.angle_alpha   90.00
_cell.angle_beta   90.00
_cell.angle_gamma   90.00
#
_symmetry.space_group_name_H-M   'P 1'
#
loop_
_entity.id
_entity.type
_entity.pdbx_description
1 polymer ?
#
loop_
_entity_poly.entity_id
_entity_poly.type
_entity_poly.pdbx_seq_one_letter_code
_entity_poly.pdbx_strand_id
1 'polypeptide(L)'
;DEMNALKDIADNPRCGQQERDAARVEGQTLMNALYQQSGKEKVQAVGEYLSTLIEGGCKFLVFAHHQEVLDGIEAAVTKSLHAVDKHARCVRIDGSTPMQKRQEEVTKFQNDPNIQVAVLSITAAGAGLPLTVA
;
A
#
# COMPACT_ATOMS: atom_id res chain seq x y z
N ASP A 1 -15.16 22.35 11.52
CA ASP A 1 -14.59 21.15 10.89
C ASP A 1 -15.47 20.77 9.72
N GLU A 2 -14.96 20.82 8.49
CA GLU A 2 -15.72 20.65 7.24
C GLU A 2 -16.48 19.31 7.20
N MET A 3 -15.85 18.26 7.74
CA MET A 3 -16.44 16.93 7.85
C MET A 3 -17.65 16.86 8.79
N ASN A 4 -17.69 17.69 9.84
CA ASN A 4 -18.84 17.78 10.74
C ASN A 4 -19.99 18.52 10.05
N ALA A 5 -19.69 19.57 9.29
CA ALA A 5 -20.72 20.29 8.53
C ALA A 5 -21.40 19.40 7.48
N LEU A 6 -20.63 18.56 6.78
CA LEU A 6 -21.18 17.60 5.81
C LEU A 6 -22.03 16.52 6.47
N LYS A 7 -21.63 16.02 7.65
CA LYS A 7 -22.44 15.08 8.43
C LYS A 7 -23.75 15.71 8.91
N ASP A 8 -23.70 16.94 9.39
CA ASP A 8 -24.89 17.67 9.84
C ASP A 8 -25.91 17.82 8.70
N ILE A 9 -25.45 18.08 7.47
CA ILE A 9 -26.33 18.14 6.29
C ILE A 9 -26.87 16.75 5.94
N ALA A 10 -26.01 15.73 5.89
CA ALA A 10 -26.38 14.36 5.53
C ALA A 10 -27.42 13.74 6.49
N ASP A 11 -27.40 14.11 7.77
CA ASP A 11 -28.29 13.56 8.79
C ASP A 11 -29.52 14.46 9.07
N ASN A 12 -29.61 15.65 8.45
CA ASN A 12 -30.72 16.58 8.65
C ASN A 12 -31.97 16.20 7.81
N PRO A 13 -33.07 15.78 8.45
CA PRO A 13 -34.29 15.36 7.73
C PRO A 13 -35.02 16.52 7.04
N ARG A 14 -34.72 17.79 7.39
CA ARG A 14 -35.31 18.98 6.74
C ARG A 14 -34.67 19.30 5.39
N CYS A 15 -33.50 18.72 5.09
CA CYS A 15 -32.77 18.90 3.84
C CYS A 15 -33.42 18.07 2.71
N GLY A 16 -33.23 18.45 1.45
CA GLY A 16 -33.69 17.63 0.32
C GLY A 16 -32.96 16.29 0.24
N GLN A 17 -33.59 15.24 -0.28
CA GLN A 17 -32.93 13.94 -0.46
C GLN A 17 -31.66 14.05 -1.32
N GLN A 18 -31.71 14.82 -2.41
CA GLN A 18 -30.55 15.08 -3.27
C GLN A 18 -29.41 15.78 -2.53
N GLU A 19 -29.72 16.74 -1.66
CA GLU A 19 -28.73 17.50 -0.88
C GLU A 19 -28.04 16.59 0.15
N ARG A 20 -28.81 15.72 0.82
CA ARG A 20 -28.24 14.72 1.74
C ARG A 20 -27.33 13.73 1.04
N ASP A 21 -27.73 13.24 -0.14
CA ASP A 21 -26.94 12.28 -0.90
C ASP A 21 -25.65 12.92 -1.44
N ALA A 22 -25.72 14.18 -1.89
CA ALA A 22 -24.55 14.96 -2.27
C ALA A 22 -23.58 15.13 -1.09
N ALA A 23 -24.08 15.53 0.09
CA ALA A 23 -23.25 15.68 1.29
C ALA A 23 -22.58 14.37 1.74
N ARG A 24 -23.24 13.22 1.56
CA ARG A 24 -22.64 11.90 1.81
C ARG A 24 -21.50 11.59 0.85
N VAL A 25 -21.71 11.82 -0.45
CA VAL A 25 -20.69 11.59 -1.48
C VAL A 25 -19.48 12.50 -1.25
N GLU A 26 -19.72 13.76 -0.92
CA GLU A 26 -18.67 14.73 -0.61
C GLU A 26 -17.91 14.35 0.66
N GLY A 27 -18.61 14.01 1.74
CA GLY A 27 -17.99 13.55 2.98
C GLY A 27 -17.15 12.29 2.79
N GLN A 28 -17.62 11.34 1.96
CA GLN A 28 -16.86 10.15 1.61
C GLN A 28 -15.62 10.46 0.77
N THR A 29 -15.73 11.42 -0.15
CA THR A 29 -14.59 11.90 -0.96
C THR A 29 -13.52 12.55 -0.09
N LEU A 30 -13.91 13.43 0.83
CA LEU A 30 -13.01 14.07 1.77
C LEU A 30 -12.32 13.05 2.68
N MET A 31 -13.08 12.10 3.23
CA MET A 31 -12.52 11.02 4.05
C MET A 31 -11.48 10.20 3.28
N ASN A 32 -11.77 9.83 2.03
CA ASN A 32 -10.84 9.11 1.17
C ASN A 32 -9.56 9.91 0.91
N ALA A 33 -9.67 11.22 0.68
CA ALA A 33 -8.52 12.10 0.46
C ALA A 33 -7.64 12.21 1.72
N LEU A 34 -8.24 12.45 2.89
CA LEU A 34 -7.52 12.50 4.17
C LEU A 34 -6.83 11.17 4.48
N TYR A 35 -7.51 10.06 4.22
CA TYR A 35 -6.95 8.73 4.41
C TYR A 35 -5.72 8.49 3.52
N GLN A 36 -5.78 8.88 2.24
CA GLN A 36 -4.64 8.83 1.32
C GLN A 36 -3.49 9.73 1.77
N GLN A 37 -3.77 10.97 2.17
CA GLN A 37 -2.77 11.91 2.65
C GLN A 37 -2.05 11.38 3.89
N SER A 38 -2.80 10.87 4.86
CA SER A 38 -2.22 10.25 6.06
C SER A 38 -1.35 9.03 5.73
N GLY A 39 -1.67 8.31 4.65
CA GLY A 39 -0.86 7.20 4.15
C GLY A 39 0.50 7.67 3.65
N LYS A 40 0.55 8.75 2.86
CA LYS A 40 1.81 9.33 2.33
C LYS A 40 2.77 9.73 3.43
N GLU A 41 2.27 10.40 4.47
CA GLU A 41 3.08 10.86 5.59
C GLU A 41 3.70 9.69 6.36
N LYS A 42 2.99 8.56 6.45
CA LYS A 42 3.50 7.34 7.10
C LYS A 42 4.58 6.63 6.30
N VAL A 43 4.64 6.80 4.98
CA VAL A 43 5.63 6.11 4.13
C VAL A 43 7.05 6.40 4.58
N GLN A 44 7.36 7.63 5.00
CA GLN A 44 8.70 7.98 5.44
C GLN A 44 9.13 7.16 6.65
N ALA A 45 8.34 7.18 7.73
CA ALA A 45 8.64 6.45 8.96
C ALA A 45 8.67 4.92 8.72
N VAL A 46 7.76 4.42 7.86
CA VAL A 46 7.78 3.00 7.45
C VAL A 46 9.07 2.68 6.71
N GLY A 47 9.51 3.52 5.77
CA GLY A 47 10.74 3.33 5.02
C GLY A 47 11.98 3.26 5.92
N GLU A 48 12.06 4.13 6.93
CA GLU A 48 13.12 4.11 7.95
C GLU A 48 13.12 2.82 8.77
N TYR A 49 11.94 2.29 9.12
CA TYR A 49 11.86 0.98 9.79
C TYR A 49 12.31 -0.16 8.86
N LEU A 50 11.83 -0.17 7.62
CA LEU A 50 12.17 -1.21 6.65
C LEU A 50 13.66 -1.24 6.32
N SER A 51 14.35 -0.09 6.33
CA SER A 51 15.80 -0.07 6.10
C SER A 51 16.55 -0.85 7.18
N THR A 52 16.13 -0.78 8.44
CA THR A 52 16.75 -1.56 9.53
C THR A 52 16.58 -3.07 9.34
N LEU A 53 15.44 -3.51 8.79
CA LEU A 53 15.20 -4.92 8.46
C LEU A 53 16.06 -5.38 7.26
N ILE A 54 16.23 -4.51 6.28
CA ILE A 54 17.05 -4.77 5.10
C ILE A 54 18.52 -4.93 5.49
N GLU A 55 19.05 -4.04 6.32
CA GLU A 55 20.40 -4.11 6.89
C GLU A 55 20.64 -5.40 7.68
N GLY A 56 19.59 -5.92 8.33
CA GLY A 56 19.61 -7.21 9.01
C GLY A 56 19.69 -8.43 8.08
N GLY A 57 19.56 -8.25 6.76
CA GLY A 57 19.66 -9.33 5.76
C GLY A 57 18.47 -10.29 5.73
N CYS A 58 17.36 -9.96 6.40
CA CYS A 58 16.17 -10.80 6.45
C CYS A 58 15.34 -10.67 5.18
N LYS A 59 14.78 -11.77 4.69
CA LYS A 59 13.78 -11.79 3.62
C LYS A 59 12.39 -11.59 4.23
N PHE A 60 11.55 -10.72 3.68
CA PHE A 60 10.25 -10.42 4.28
C PHE A 60 9.21 -9.89 3.28
N LEU A 61 7.95 -9.84 3.73
CA LEU A 61 6.80 -9.32 3.00
C LEU A 61 6.34 -7.99 3.60
N VAL A 62 5.91 -7.07 2.75
CA VAL A 62 5.27 -5.81 3.15
C VAL A 62 3.90 -5.74 2.51
N PHE A 63 2.86 -5.53 3.33
CA PHE A 63 1.48 -5.42 2.86
C PHE A 63 0.97 -3.98 2.98
N ALA A 64 0.38 -3.47 1.91
CA ALA A 64 -0.33 -2.19 1.92
C ALA A 64 -1.58 -2.23 1.03
N HIS A 65 -2.42 -1.20 1.11
CA HIS A 65 -3.67 -1.14 0.35
C HIS A 65 -3.62 -0.08 -0.76
N HIS A 66 -3.15 1.13 -0.44
CA HIS A 66 -3.16 2.26 -1.38
C HIS A 66 -2.00 2.19 -2.36
N GLN A 67 -2.28 2.47 -3.62
CA GLN A 67 -1.26 2.49 -4.69
C GLN A 67 -0.13 3.47 -4.37
N GLU A 68 -0.44 4.70 -3.96
CA GLU A 68 0.60 5.69 -3.63
C GLU A 68 1.47 5.28 -2.42
N VAL A 69 0.90 4.50 -1.48
CA VAL A 69 1.66 3.95 -0.35
C VAL A 69 2.55 2.80 -0.82
N LEU A 70 2.05 1.92 -1.68
CA LEU A 70 2.84 0.86 -2.31
C LEU A 70 4.00 1.45 -3.11
N ASP A 71 3.75 2.48 -3.93
CA ASP A 71 4.76 3.20 -4.70
C ASP A 71 5.84 3.80 -3.79
N GLY A 72 5.41 4.46 -2.71
CA GLY A 72 6.31 5.05 -1.74
C GLY A 72 7.17 4.02 -1.00
N ILE A 73 6.58 2.90 -0.58
CA ILE A 73 7.29 1.79 0.05
C ILE A 73 8.29 1.15 -0.93
N GLU A 74 7.88 0.87 -2.16
CA GLU A 74 8.74 0.28 -3.19
C GLU A 74 9.97 1.17 -3.45
N ALA A 75 9.77 2.49 -3.57
CA ALA A 75 10.87 3.43 -3.73
C ALA A 75 11.83 3.45 -2.53
N ALA A 76 11.29 3.48 -1.30
CA ALA A 76 12.10 3.48 -0.08
C ALA A 76 12.89 2.17 0.11
N VAL A 77 12.25 1.03 -0.14
CA VAL A 77 12.87 -0.30 -0.08
C VAL A 77 13.94 -0.44 -1.16
N THR A 78 13.66 -0.06 -2.41
CA THR A 78 14.63 -0.13 -3.51
C THR A 78 15.88 0.70 -3.20
N LYS A 79 15.70 1.92 -2.68
CA LYS A 79 16.80 2.79 -2.27
C LYS A 79 17.65 2.12 -1.17
N SER A 80 16.99 1.54 -0.16
CA SER A 80 17.67 0.91 0.98
C SER A 80 18.41 -0.36 0.58
N LEU A 81 17.80 -1.20 -0.27
CA LEU A 81 18.43 -2.40 -0.82
C LEU A 81 19.70 -2.05 -1.58
N HIS A 82 19.65 -1.09 -2.51
CA HIS A 82 20.81 -0.68 -3.29
C HIS A 82 21.93 -0.02 -2.47
N ALA A 83 21.61 0.51 -1.28
CA ALA A 83 22.61 1.03 -0.36
C ALA A 83 23.42 -0.09 0.31
N VAL A 84 22.80 -1.26 0.54
CA VAL A 84 23.44 -2.45 1.11
C VAL A 84 24.12 -3.28 0.03
N ASP A 85 23.40 -3.60 -1.06
CA ASP A 85 23.90 -4.35 -2.21
C ASP A 85 23.21 -3.86 -3.50
N LYS A 86 24.02 -3.42 -4.47
CA LYS A 86 23.53 -2.92 -5.77
C LYS A 86 22.78 -3.98 -6.59
N HIS A 87 22.96 -5.26 -6.26
CA HIS A 87 22.27 -6.36 -6.91
C HIS A 87 20.98 -6.75 -6.21
N ALA A 88 20.75 -6.30 -4.97
CA ALA A 88 19.54 -6.60 -4.22
C ALA A 88 18.31 -5.91 -4.81
N ARG A 89 17.18 -6.63 -4.87
CA ARG A 89 15.93 -6.20 -5.48
C ARG A 89 14.72 -6.52 -4.62
N CYS A 90 13.61 -5.88 -4.95
CA CYS A 90 12.29 -6.26 -4.47
C CYS A 90 11.37 -6.63 -5.65
N VAL A 91 10.29 -7.34 -5.34
CA VAL A 91 9.18 -7.57 -6.28
C VAL A 91 7.93 -6.87 -5.79
N ARG A 92 7.03 -6.54 -6.73
CA ARG A 92 5.72 -5.95 -6.41
C ARG A 92 4.60 -6.77 -7.03
N ILE A 93 3.59 -7.07 -6.23
CA ILE A 93 2.36 -7.73 -6.68
C ILE A 93 1.16 -6.99 -6.11
N ASP A 94 0.34 -6.41 -6.98
CA ASP A 94 -0.88 -5.72 -6.59
C ASP A 94 -2.08 -6.08 -7.49
N GLY A 95 -3.18 -5.34 -7.35
CA GLY A 95 -4.42 -5.57 -8.10
C GLY A 95 -4.26 -5.38 -9.61
N SER A 96 -3.29 -4.59 -10.05
CA SER A 96 -3.01 -4.32 -11.46
C SER A 96 -2.09 -5.37 -12.09
N THR A 97 -1.36 -6.16 -11.29
CA THR A 97 -0.46 -7.20 -11.78
C THR A 97 -1.25 -8.34 -12.42
N PRO A 98 -1.05 -8.65 -13.72
CA PRO A 98 -1.71 -9.77 -14.40
C PRO A 98 -1.38 -11.11 -13.75
N MET A 99 -2.34 -12.05 -13.75
CA MET A 99 -2.22 -13.34 -13.07
C MET A 99 -0.93 -14.10 -13.42
N GLN A 100 -0.57 -14.18 -14.71
CA GLN A 100 0.65 -14.86 -15.16
C GLN A 100 1.91 -14.24 -14.53
N LYS A 101 1.99 -12.90 -14.52
CA LYS A 101 3.10 -12.18 -13.89
C LYS A 101 3.15 -12.38 -12.38
N ARG A 102 2.01 -12.53 -11.70
CA ARG A 102 2.00 -12.78 -10.25
C ARG A 102 2.79 -14.05 -9.91
N GLN A 103 2.57 -15.12 -10.66
CA GLN A 103 3.27 -16.38 -10.43
C GLN A 103 4.77 -16.27 -10.73
N GLU A 104 5.14 -15.51 -11.77
CA GLU A 104 6.54 -15.21 -12.07
C GLU A 104 7.21 -14.44 -10.92
N GLU A 105 6.59 -13.39 -10.40
CA GLU A 105 7.11 -12.59 -9.27
C GLU A 105 7.19 -13.41 -7.97
N VAL A 106 6.21 -14.29 -7.70
CA VAL A 106 6.29 -15.25 -6.58
C VAL A 106 7.49 -16.18 -6.75
N THR A 107 7.70 -16.71 -7.96
CA THR A 107 8.79 -17.66 -8.24
C THR A 107 10.15 -16.98 -8.09
N LYS A 108 10.27 -15.75 -8.60
CA LYS A 108 11.46 -14.90 -8.41
C LYS A 108 11.71 -14.66 -6.93
N PHE A 109 10.71 -14.21 -6.18
CA PHE A 109 10.85 -14.01 -4.74
C PHE A 109 11.23 -15.31 -4.03
N GLN A 110 10.72 -16.48 -4.40
CA GLN A 110 11.10 -17.71 -3.71
C GLN A 110 12.53 -18.17 -4.00
N ASN A 111 12.98 -18.06 -5.25
CA ASN A 111 14.18 -18.75 -5.72
C ASN A 111 15.39 -17.83 -5.94
N ASP A 112 15.20 -16.53 -6.12
CA ASP A 112 16.30 -15.58 -6.31
C ASP A 112 16.80 -15.07 -4.95
N PRO A 113 18.06 -15.36 -4.57
CA PRO A 113 18.64 -14.87 -3.33
C PRO A 113 18.85 -13.35 -3.33
N ASN A 114 18.89 -12.69 -4.51
CA ASN A 114 19.03 -11.24 -4.59
C ASN A 114 17.71 -10.51 -4.33
N ILE A 115 16.58 -11.24 -4.29
CA ILE A 115 15.27 -10.65 -4.00
C ILE A 115 14.96 -10.82 -2.52
N GLN A 116 15.01 -9.72 -1.78
CA GLN A 116 14.87 -9.73 -0.32
C GLN A 116 13.46 -9.32 0.15
N VAL A 117 12.77 -8.47 -0.61
CA VAL A 117 11.49 -7.89 -0.17
C VAL A 117 10.41 -8.11 -1.22
N ALA A 118 9.21 -8.51 -0.79
CA ALA A 118 8.01 -8.50 -1.63
C ALA A 118 7.02 -7.44 -1.13
N VAL A 119 6.69 -6.47 -1.98
CA VAL A 119 5.67 -5.44 -1.71
C VAL A 119 4.35 -5.91 -2.30
N LEU A 120 3.36 -6.17 -1.43
CA LEU A 120 2.12 -6.83 -1.80
C LEU A 120 0.92 -5.97 -1.47
N SER A 121 -0.06 -5.91 -2.36
CA SER A 121 -1.36 -5.38 -1.97
C SER A 121 -2.13 -6.40 -1.13
N ILE A 122 -2.93 -5.93 -0.16
CA ILE A 122 -3.81 -6.80 0.65
C ILE A 122 -4.71 -7.65 -0.27
N THR A 123 -5.24 -7.05 -1.33
CA THR A 123 -6.08 -7.73 -2.32
C THR A 123 -5.32 -8.81 -3.10
N ALA A 124 -4.05 -8.58 -3.43
CA ALA A 124 -3.22 -9.58 -4.10
C ALA A 124 -2.87 -10.74 -3.16
N ALA A 125 -2.61 -10.45 -1.89
CA ALA A 125 -2.32 -11.47 -0.87
C ALA A 125 -3.52 -12.39 -0.61
N GLY A 126 -4.73 -11.84 -0.58
CA GLY A 126 -5.98 -12.60 -0.36
C GLY A 126 -6.33 -13.60 -1.47
N ALA A 127 -5.61 -13.57 -2.61
CA ALA A 127 -5.82 -14.50 -3.72
C ALA A 127 -5.11 -15.86 -3.53
N GLY A 128 -4.40 -16.08 -2.42
CA GLY A 128 -3.73 -17.34 -2.13
C GLY A 128 -2.38 -17.51 -2.84
N LEU A 129 -1.58 -16.44 -2.92
CA LEU A 129 -0.21 -16.52 -3.45
C LEU A 129 0.66 -17.40 -2.53
N PRO A 130 1.25 -18.51 -3.03
CA PRO A 130 2.11 -19.34 -2.19
C PRO A 130 3.42 -18.59 -1.96
N LEU A 131 3.62 -18.03 -0.78
CA LEU A 131 4.86 -17.36 -0.37
C LEU A 131 5.36 -18.01 0.92
N THR A 132 6.27 -18.98 0.80
CA THR A 132 6.67 -19.88 1.90
C THR A 132 8.08 -19.63 2.42
N VAL A 133 8.84 -18.69 1.82
CA VAL A 133 10.27 -18.47 2.11
C VAL A 133 10.57 -17.17 2.89
N ALA A 134 9.53 -16.45 3.30
CA ALA A 134 9.64 -15.22 4.07
C ALA A 134 9.63 -15.49 5.57
#